data_AF-W1ID71-F1
#
_entry.id   AF-W1ID71-F1
#
_cell.length_a   1.000
_cell.length_b   1.000
_cell.length_c   1.000
_cell.angle_alpha   90.00
_cell.angle_beta   90.00
_cell.angle_gamma   90.00
#
_symmetry.space_group_name_H-M   'P 1'
#
loop_
_entity.id
_entity.type
_entity.pdbx_description
1 polymer ?
#
loop_
_entity_poly.entity_id
_entity_poly.type
_entity_poly.pdbx_seq_one_letter_code
_entity_poly.pdbx_strand_id
1 'polypeptide(L)'
;LNPESITGLVVLHADRVIATSLEAFILRVYRQKNKIGFLKAFSDNPDPFTTGFSPLATMMRNLFLRKASLWPRFHVTVAQSLEGKKKAEVIELEVPMTDSMRDIQTAIMECVEVSIH
;
A
#
# COMPACT_ATOMS: atom_id res chain seq x y z
N LEU A 1 14.82 15.75 22.48
CA LEU A 1 15.51 14.44 22.47
C LEU A 1 16.59 14.47 21.40
N ASN A 2 17.84 14.10 21.72
CA ASN A 2 18.90 14.04 20.71
C ASN A 2 18.62 12.86 19.76
N PRO A 3 18.48 13.05 18.44
CA PRO A 3 18.20 11.95 17.52
C PRO A 3 19.25 10.82 17.58
N GLU A 4 20.48 11.11 18.00
CA GLU A 4 21.57 10.14 18.17
C GLU A 4 21.27 9.07 19.21
N SER A 5 20.44 9.36 20.22
CA SER A 5 20.09 8.41 21.28
C SER A 5 18.94 7.47 20.90
N ILE A 6 18.34 7.64 19.73
CA ILE A 6 17.20 6.83 19.26
C ILE A 6 17.73 5.53 18.64
N THR A 7 17.31 4.37 19.14
CA THR A 7 17.75 3.07 18.61
C THR A 7 17.21 2.77 17.23
N GLY A 8 15.98 3.21 16.91
CA GLY A 8 15.36 2.96 15.62
C GLY A 8 14.01 3.62 15.43
N LEU A 9 13.53 3.58 14.19
CA LEU A 9 12.19 4.04 13.80
C LEU A 9 11.43 2.93 13.07
N VAL A 10 10.12 2.85 13.33
CA VAL A 10 9.17 2.02 12.60
C VAL A 10 8.12 2.94 12.00
N VAL A 11 8.00 2.92 10.67
CA VAL A 11 7.03 3.71 9.91
C VAL A 11 5.85 2.80 9.54
N LEU A 12 4.65 3.22 9.88
CA LEU A 12 3.40 2.56 9.46
C LEU A 12 2.80 3.31 8.27
N HIS A 13 2.00 2.62 7.45
CA HIS A 13 1.42 3.16 6.23
C HIS A 13 2.47 3.82 5.31
N ALA A 14 3.54 3.09 5.04
CA ALA A 14 4.67 3.57 4.23
C ALA A 14 4.27 4.03 2.81
N ASP A 15 3.14 3.52 2.31
CA ASP A 15 2.47 3.90 1.05
C ASP A 15 2.01 5.36 1.01
N ARG A 16 1.90 6.02 2.17
CA ARG A 16 1.53 7.45 2.26
C ARG A 16 2.73 8.39 2.27
N VAL A 17 3.96 7.86 2.38
CA VAL A 17 5.17 8.66 2.55
C VAL A 17 5.66 9.19 1.20
N ILE A 18 5.27 10.43 0.90
CA ILE A 18 5.77 11.19 -0.25
C ILE A 18 6.92 12.12 0.15
N ALA A 19 7.66 12.65 -0.84
CA ALA A 19 8.84 13.48 -0.60
C ALA A 19 8.56 14.76 0.23
N THR A 20 7.33 15.27 0.18
CA THR A 20 6.88 16.47 0.92
C THR A 20 6.14 16.14 2.23
N SER A 21 5.98 14.86 2.57
CA SER A 21 5.31 14.45 3.81
C SER A 21 6.12 14.81 5.06
N LEU A 22 5.43 14.98 6.19
CA LEU A 22 6.05 15.23 7.48
C LEU A 22 6.89 14.02 7.92
N GLU A 23 6.44 12.82 7.62
CA GLU A 23 7.15 11.57 7.87
C GLU A 23 8.50 11.59 7.14
N ALA A 24 8.52 11.91 5.84
CA ALA A 24 9.78 12.03 5.10
C ALA A 24 10.71 13.10 5.68
N PHE A 25 10.16 14.19 6.24
CA PHE A 25 10.95 15.22 6.92
C PHE A 25 11.57 14.70 8.24
N ILE A 26 10.78 14.03 9.08
CA ILE A 26 11.24 13.41 10.33
C ILE A 26 12.35 12.39 10.05
N LEU A 27 12.17 11.54 9.03
CA LEU A 27 13.16 10.54 8.62
C LEU A 27 14.47 11.18 8.14
N ARG A 28 14.40 12.30 7.40
CA ARG A 28 15.58 13.07 6.97
C ARG A 28 16.35 13.60 8.17
N VAL A 29 15.68 14.22 9.14
CA VAL A 29 16.33 14.74 10.37
C VAL A 29 16.96 13.61 11.17
N TYR A 30 16.24 12.51 11.37
CA TYR A 30 16.76 11.32 12.03
C TYR A 30 18.01 10.78 11.32
N ARG A 31 17.99 10.61 10.00
CA ARG A 31 19.14 10.08 9.24
C ARG A 31 20.30 11.05 9.12
N GLN A 32 20.09 12.36 9.25
CA GLN A 32 21.20 13.33 9.30
C GLN A 32 22.05 13.15 10.55
N LYS A 33 21.41 12.95 11.70
CA LYS A 33 22.06 12.88 13.01
C LYS A 33 22.38 11.44 13.45
N ASN A 34 21.60 10.45 13.04
CA ASN A 34 21.72 9.06 13.47
C ASN A 34 21.96 8.11 12.29
N LYS A 35 23.20 7.59 12.21
CA LYS A 35 23.63 6.65 11.16
C LYS A 35 23.55 5.18 11.58
N ILE A 36 23.48 4.91 12.88
CA ILE A 36 23.54 3.56 13.44
C ILE A 36 22.15 2.94 13.67
N GLY A 37 21.16 3.76 14.01
CA GLY A 37 19.84 3.26 14.36
C GLY A 37 19.09 2.67 13.17
N PHE A 38 18.27 1.67 13.45
CA PHE A 38 17.52 0.97 12.40
C PHE A 38 16.35 1.81 11.89
N LEU A 39 15.86 1.47 10.69
CA LEU A 39 14.64 2.01 10.14
C LEU A 39 13.90 0.88 9.43
N LYS A 40 12.65 0.67 9.78
CA LYS A 40 11.75 -0.31 9.16
C LYS A 40 10.46 0.39 8.78
N ALA A 41 9.83 -0.07 7.71
CA ALA A 41 8.56 0.45 7.29
C ALA A 41 7.61 -0.70 6.93
N PHE A 42 6.34 -0.51 7.22
CA PHE A 42 5.27 -1.44 6.88
C PHE A 42 4.20 -0.70 6.07
N SER A 43 3.65 -1.39 5.10
CA SER A 43 2.46 -0.97 4.38
C SER A 43 1.61 -2.20 4.07
N ASP A 44 0.31 -1.99 4.12
CA ASP A 44 -0.75 -2.95 3.81
C ASP A 44 -1.40 -2.66 2.43
N ASN A 45 -1.09 -1.52 1.81
CA ASN A 45 -1.60 -1.13 0.50
C ASN A 45 -0.49 -1.18 -0.57
N PRO A 46 -0.48 -2.17 -1.48
CA PRO A 46 0.53 -2.27 -2.51
C PRO A 46 0.36 -1.26 -3.66
N ASP A 47 -0.84 -0.69 -3.87
CA ASP A 47 -1.18 0.06 -5.09
C ASP A 47 -0.34 1.32 -5.31
N PRO A 48 -0.02 2.13 -4.29
CA PRO A 48 0.83 3.31 -4.47
C PRO A 48 2.27 2.96 -4.88
N PHE A 49 2.70 1.70 -4.70
CA PHE A 49 4.03 1.23 -5.11
C PHE A 49 4.09 0.72 -6.55
N THR A 50 2.98 0.72 -7.31
CA THR A 50 2.91 0.18 -8.67
C THR A 50 2.59 1.22 -9.74
N THR A 51 2.09 2.40 -9.34
CA THR A 51 1.62 3.44 -10.27
C THR A 51 2.71 4.45 -10.65
N GLY A 52 2.82 4.75 -11.96
CA GLY A 52 3.77 5.76 -12.47
C GLY A 52 5.20 5.24 -12.71
N PHE A 53 6.18 6.14 -12.68
CA PHE A 53 7.57 5.82 -13.02
C PHE A 53 8.40 5.48 -11.78
N SER A 54 8.79 4.20 -11.66
CA SER A 54 9.60 3.68 -10.54
C SER A 54 9.11 4.09 -9.12
N PRO A 55 7.80 3.94 -8.81
CA PRO A 55 7.19 4.38 -7.54
C PRO A 55 7.85 3.76 -6.30
N LEU A 56 8.02 2.43 -6.27
CA LEU A 56 8.65 1.73 -5.15
C LEU A 56 10.06 2.26 -4.85
N ALA A 57 10.90 2.41 -5.88
CA ALA A 57 12.27 2.91 -5.71
C ALA A 57 12.27 4.36 -5.17
N THR A 58 11.32 5.19 -5.61
CA THR A 58 11.16 6.56 -5.13
C THR A 58 10.72 6.61 -3.67
N MET A 59 9.74 5.82 -3.28
CA MET A 59 9.31 5.71 -1.86
C MET A 59 10.41 5.15 -0.97
N MET A 60 11.11 4.10 -1.41
CA MET A 60 12.25 3.54 -0.66
C MET A 60 13.35 4.58 -0.43
N ARG A 61 13.59 5.46 -1.42
CA ARG A 61 14.52 6.58 -1.27
C ARG A 61 14.06 7.56 -0.20
N ASN A 62 12.78 7.94 -0.19
CA ASN A 62 12.20 8.83 0.81
C ASN A 62 12.23 8.23 2.23
N LEU A 63 12.11 6.90 2.33
CA LEU A 63 12.15 6.14 3.59
C LEU A 63 13.57 5.77 4.02
N PHE A 64 14.60 6.02 3.21
CA PHE A 64 15.99 5.56 3.44
C PHE A 64 16.12 4.03 3.61
N LEU A 65 15.33 3.27 2.83
CA LEU A 65 15.35 1.81 2.80
C LEU A 65 16.06 1.29 1.54
N ARG A 66 16.77 0.16 1.68
CA ARG A 66 17.53 -0.47 0.58
C ARG A 66 16.93 -1.78 0.09
N LYS A 67 16.11 -2.43 0.91
CA LYS A 67 15.49 -3.73 0.61
C LYS A 67 14.00 -3.64 0.90
N ALA A 68 13.19 -4.19 -0.01
CA ALA A 68 11.77 -4.41 0.20
C ALA A 68 11.53 -5.93 0.26
N SER A 69 10.62 -6.34 1.13
CA SER A 69 10.16 -7.73 1.23
C SER A 69 8.67 -7.74 0.99
N LEU A 70 8.25 -8.48 -0.03
CA LEU A 70 6.85 -8.59 -0.45
C LEU A 70 6.26 -9.88 0.12
N TRP A 71 5.08 -9.78 0.74
CA TRP A 71 4.37 -10.90 1.35
C TRP A 71 2.95 -11.04 0.78
N PRO A 72 2.79 -11.34 -0.52
CA PRO A 72 1.47 -11.49 -1.12
C PRO A 72 0.77 -12.76 -0.62
N ARG A 73 -0.57 -12.80 -0.72
CA ARG A 73 -1.38 -13.95 -0.27
C ARG A 73 -1.06 -15.27 -0.98
N PHE A 74 -0.58 -15.20 -2.23
CA PHE A 74 -0.16 -16.37 -3.01
C PHE A 74 1.26 -16.86 -2.65
N HIS A 75 1.99 -16.17 -1.78
CA HIS A 75 3.30 -16.63 -1.30
C HIS A 75 3.12 -17.94 -0.50
N VAL A 76 3.93 -18.97 -0.79
CA VAL A 76 3.75 -20.34 -0.26
C VAL A 76 3.58 -20.38 1.25
N THR A 77 4.44 -19.68 2.00
CA THR A 77 4.36 -19.66 3.48
C THR A 77 3.13 -18.92 4.00
N VAL A 78 2.63 -17.93 3.26
CA VAL A 78 1.44 -17.14 3.62
C VAL A 78 0.19 -17.98 3.32
N ALA A 79 0.12 -18.59 2.13
CA ALA A 79 -0.97 -19.50 1.75
C ALA A 79 -1.11 -20.65 2.75
N GLN A 80 -0.01 -21.33 3.10
CA GLN A 80 -0.01 -22.39 4.13
C GLN A 80 -0.53 -21.90 5.50
N SER A 81 -0.20 -20.66 5.88
CA SER A 81 -0.65 -20.07 7.14
C SER A 81 -2.14 -19.72 7.14
N LEU A 82 -2.71 -19.39 5.98
CA LEU A 82 -4.11 -19.00 5.81
C LEU A 82 -5.03 -20.20 5.55
N GLU A 83 -4.58 -21.19 4.79
CA GLU A 83 -5.41 -22.33 4.35
C GLU A 83 -5.62 -23.38 5.46
N GLY A 84 -4.67 -23.52 6.40
CA GLY A 84 -4.65 -24.64 7.34
C GLY A 84 -5.57 -24.56 8.57
N LYS A 85 -6.24 -23.41 8.84
CA LYS A 85 -6.92 -23.22 10.15
C LYS A 85 -8.44 -23.16 10.14
N LYS A 86 -9.09 -22.79 9.03
CA LYS A 86 -10.56 -22.76 8.81
C LYS A 86 -10.83 -22.11 7.45
N LYS A 87 -11.00 -22.89 6.39
CA LYS A 87 -11.50 -22.36 5.13
C LYS A 87 -13.00 -22.09 5.33
N ALA A 88 -13.41 -20.83 5.24
CA ALA A 88 -14.83 -20.51 5.30
C ALA A 88 -15.53 -21.17 4.12
N GLU A 89 -16.65 -21.84 4.36
CA GLU A 89 -17.52 -22.30 3.28
C GLU A 89 -18.19 -21.06 2.67
N VAL A 90 -17.91 -20.81 1.40
CA VAL A 90 -18.43 -19.65 0.66
C VAL A 90 -19.44 -20.17 -0.36
N ILE A 91 -20.65 -19.62 -0.31
CA ILE A 91 -21.70 -19.86 -1.31
C ILE A 91 -21.84 -18.57 -2.12
N GLU A 92 -21.42 -18.61 -3.39
CA GLU A 92 -21.60 -17.49 -4.31
C GLU A 92 -23.00 -17.55 -4.91
N LEU A 93 -23.78 -16.48 -4.71
CA LEU A 93 -25.12 -16.34 -5.26
C LEU A 93 -25.09 -15.23 -6.31
N GLU A 94 -25.29 -15.61 -7.57
CA GLU A 94 -25.41 -14.65 -8.66
C GLU A 94 -26.85 -14.16 -8.76
N VAL A 95 -27.06 -12.86 -8.52
CA VAL A 95 -28.38 -12.22 -8.63
C VAL A 95 -28.36 -11.29 -9.84
N PRO A 96 -29.11 -11.58 -10.91
CA PRO A 96 -29.08 -10.77 -12.11
C PRO A 96 -29.76 -9.42 -11.87
N MET A 97 -29.25 -8.37 -12.53
CA MET A 97 -29.93 -7.07 -12.58
C MET A 97 -31.24 -7.16 -13.35
N THR A 98 -32.26 -6.43 -12.90
CA THR A 98 -33.49 -6.22 -13.66
C THR A 98 -33.22 -5.35 -14.89
N ASP A 99 -34.11 -5.40 -15.88
CA ASP A 99 -33.94 -4.63 -17.11
C ASP A 99 -33.85 -3.12 -16.83
N SER A 100 -34.71 -2.59 -15.95
CA SER A 100 -34.65 -1.17 -15.55
C SER A 100 -33.33 -0.79 -14.87
N MET A 101 -32.70 -1.68 -14.09
CA MET A 101 -31.39 -1.42 -13.50
C MET A 101 -30.30 -1.35 -14.56
N ARG A 102 -30.36 -2.20 -15.60
CA ARG A 102 -29.41 -2.18 -16.71
C ARG A 102 -29.56 -0.92 -17.55
N ASP A 103 -30.79 -0.48 -17.82
CA ASP A 103 -31.06 0.75 -18.55
C ASP A 103 -30.47 1.97 -17.83
N ILE A 104 -30.69 2.05 -16.51
CA ILE A 104 -30.11 3.11 -15.67
C ILE A 104 -28.58 3.04 -15.65
N GLN A 105 -28.00 1.86 -15.45
CA GLN A 105 -26.54 1.69 -15.43
C GLN A 105 -25.92 2.12 -16.76
N THR A 106 -26.51 1.72 -17.88
CA THR A 106 -26.02 2.04 -19.23
C THR A 106 -26.03 3.55 -19.45
N ALA A 107 -27.14 4.23 -19.12
CA ALA A 107 -27.23 5.68 -19.25
C ALA A 107 -26.19 6.41 -18.38
N ILE A 108 -25.95 5.96 -17.14
CA ILE A 108 -24.91 6.53 -16.27
C ILE A 108 -23.52 6.32 -16.88
N MET A 109 -23.22 5.12 -17.37
CA MET A 109 -21.93 4.81 -17.99
C MET A 109 -21.68 5.67 -19.22
N GLU A 110 -22.68 5.87 -20.08
CA GLU A 110 -22.61 6.78 -21.23
C GLU A 110 -22.33 8.23 -20.79
N CYS A 111 -23.04 8.73 -19.77
CA CYS A 111 -22.79 10.08 -19.24
C CYS A 111 -21.36 10.24 -18.69
N VAL A 112 -20.84 9.23 -17.98
CA VAL A 112 -19.48 9.24 -17.45
C VAL A 112 -18.46 9.23 -18.58
N GLU A 113 -18.65 8.40 -19.60
CA GLU A 113 -17.75 8.32 -20.76
C GLU A 113 -17.69 9.66 -21.51
N VAL A 114 -18.84 10.29 -21.74
CA VAL A 114 -18.90 11.62 -22.38
C VAL A 114 -18.25 12.71 -21.53
N SER A 115 -18.31 12.60 -20.20
CA SER A 115 -17.78 13.64 -19.28
C SER A 115 -16.28 13.52 -18.98
N ILE A 116 -15.63 12.39 -19.31
CA ILE A 116 -14.22 12.13 -19.02
C ILE A 116 -13.28 12.54 -20.20
N HIS A 117 -13.84 13.08 -21.28
CA HIS A 117 -13.09 13.75 -22.35
C HIS A 117 -13.04 15.27 -22.16
#